data_AF-A0A2E0NAZ1-F1
#
_entry.id   AF-A0A2E0NAZ1-F1
#
_cell.length_a   1.000
_cell.length_b   1.000
_cell.length_c   1.000
_cell.angle_alpha   90.00
_cell.angle_beta   90.00
_cell.angle_gamma   90.00
#
_symmetry.space_group_name_H-M   'P 1'
#
loop_
_entity.id
_entity.type
_entity.pdbx_description
1 polymer ?
#
loop_
_entity_poly.entity_id
_entity_poly.type
_entity_poly.pdbx_seq_one_letter_code
_entity_poly.pdbx_strand_id
1 'polypeptide(L)'
;MPFSPLDYRYGSEEFKSIWTEEGRHKRQLDVEKALIWAHMKLGKVSEKDYEEIEKIAKPEIVTSQRVKEIEAETKHDIMALTKAMAEKAG
;
A
#
# COMPACT_ATOMS: atom_id res chain seq x y z
N MET A 1 -17.69 5.03 -14.96
CA MET A 1 -19.04 4.44 -15.01
C MET A 1 -18.95 3.02 -14.48
N PRO A 2 -19.78 2.62 -13.51
CA PRO A 2 -19.79 1.24 -13.02
C PRO A 2 -20.25 0.31 -14.15
N PHE A 3 -19.43 -0.69 -14.45
CA PHE A 3 -19.71 -1.64 -15.53
C PHE A 3 -20.37 -2.90 -14.97
N SER A 4 -19.94 -3.34 -13.78
CA SER A 4 -20.48 -4.54 -13.14
C SER A 4 -21.67 -4.19 -12.25
N PRO A 5 -22.76 -4.99 -12.28
CA PRO A 5 -23.84 -4.91 -11.29
C PRO A 5 -23.36 -5.05 -9.83
N LEU A 6 -22.19 -5.65 -9.60
CA LEU A 6 -21.56 -5.68 -8.28
C LEU A 6 -21.13 -4.29 -7.80
N ASP A 7 -20.77 -3.39 -8.72
CA ASP A 7 -20.29 -2.05 -8.36
C ASP A 7 -21.42 -1.15 -7.85
N TYR A 8 -22.67 -1.34 -8.31
CA TYR A 8 -23.77 -0.41 -8.03
C TYR A 8 -25.06 -1.04 -7.45
N ARG A 9 -25.30 -2.35 -7.63
CA ARG A 9 -26.59 -2.98 -7.26
C ARG A 9 -26.47 -4.13 -6.28
N TYR A 10 -25.50 -5.02 -6.49
CA TYR A 10 -25.42 -6.29 -5.75
C TYR A 10 -24.22 -6.40 -4.82
N GLY A 11 -23.17 -5.57 -4.98
CA GLY A 11 -22.06 -5.56 -4.04
C GLY A 11 -22.43 -4.80 -2.77
N SER A 12 -22.11 -5.38 -1.62
CA SER A 12 -22.19 -4.68 -0.34
C SER A 12 -21.07 -3.64 -0.21
N GLU A 13 -21.31 -2.58 0.54
CA GLU A 13 -20.30 -1.54 0.79
C GLU A 13 -19.06 -2.10 1.49
N GLU A 14 -19.25 -3.05 2.40
CA GLU A 14 -18.14 -3.77 3.07
C GLU A 14 -17.27 -4.49 2.04
N PHE A 15 -17.87 -5.26 1.13
CA PHE A 15 -17.12 -5.96 0.08
C PHE A 15 -16.39 -4.98 -0.83
N LYS A 16 -17.06 -3.92 -1.29
CA LYS A 16 -16.44 -2.90 -2.14
C LYS A 16 -15.25 -2.25 -1.46
N SER A 17 -15.36 -1.88 -0.18
CA SER A 17 -14.26 -1.26 0.57
C SER A 17 -13.00 -2.14 0.64
N ILE A 18 -13.17 -3.47 0.59
CA ILE A 18 -12.07 -4.43 0.58
C ILE A 18 -11.44 -4.51 -0.81
N TRP A 19 -12.25 -4.63 -1.85
CA TRP A 19 -11.78 -4.97 -3.20
C TRP A 19 -11.60 -3.77 -4.12
N THR A 20 -11.82 -2.55 -3.64
CA THR A 20 -11.42 -1.33 -4.37
C THR A 20 -9.91 -1.21 -4.47
N GLU A 21 -9.46 -0.38 -5.40
CA GLU A 21 -8.05 0.01 -5.54
C GLU A 21 -7.48 0.60 -4.25
N GLU A 22 -8.26 1.42 -3.52
CA GLU A 22 -7.86 1.96 -2.23
C GLU A 22 -7.69 0.86 -1.17
N GLY A 23 -8.63 -0.09 -1.12
CA GLY A 23 -8.55 -1.23 -0.22
C GLY A 23 -7.35 -2.12 -0.53
N ARG A 24 -7.08 -2.39 -1.82
CA ARG A 24 -5.90 -3.13 -2.28
C ARG A 24 -4.63 -2.41 -1.85
N HIS A 25 -4.50 -1.12 -2.17
CA HIS A 25 -3.34 -0.28 -1.84
C HIS A 25 -3.06 -0.26 -0.34
N LYS A 26 -4.09 -0.03 0.48
CA LYS A 26 -3.97 -0.06 1.96
C LYS A 26 -3.40 -1.39 2.45
N ARG A 27 -3.89 -2.53 1.93
CA ARG A 27 -3.40 -3.86 2.31
C ARG A 27 -1.98 -4.12 1.87
N GLN A 28 -1.58 -3.63 0.70
CA GLN A 28 -0.19 -3.77 0.26
C GLN A 28 0.76 -3.01 1.20
N LEU A 29 0.40 -1.79 1.63
CA LEU A 29 1.16 -1.06 2.65
C LEU A 29 1.21 -1.81 3.99
N ASP A 30 0.10 -2.40 4.42
CA ASP A 30 0.05 -3.20 5.65
C ASP A 30 0.96 -4.43 5.58
N VAL A 31 1.02 -5.10 4.42
CA VAL A 31 1.92 -6.25 4.18
C VAL A 31 3.39 -5.82 4.23
N GLU A 32 3.78 -4.75 3.52
CA GLU A 32 5.16 -4.26 3.52
C GLU A 32 5.61 -3.81 4.91
N LYS A 33 4.75 -3.09 5.65
CA LYS A 33 4.99 -2.73 7.05
C LYS A 33 5.18 -3.98 7.93
N ALA A 34 4.34 -5.00 7.76
CA ALA A 34 4.44 -6.25 8.53
C ALA A 34 5.74 -7.03 8.19
N LEU A 35 6.19 -6.99 6.94
CA LEU A 35 7.48 -7.56 6.55
C LEU A 35 8.64 -6.86 7.25
N ILE A 36 8.65 -5.53 7.26
CA ILE A 36 9.70 -4.74 7.91
C ILE A 36 9.66 -4.95 9.44
N TRP A 37 8.47 -5.02 10.03
CA TRP A 37 8.29 -5.41 11.44
C TRP A 37 8.92 -6.78 11.74
N ALA A 38 8.68 -7.78 10.90
CA ALA A 38 9.28 -9.10 11.07
C ALA A 38 10.82 -9.04 10.97
N HIS A 39 11.35 -8.24 10.03
CA HIS A 39 12.79 -8.00 9.94
C HIS A 39 13.37 -7.30 11.17
N MET A 40 12.63 -6.37 11.79
CA MET A 40 13.01 -5.77 13.08
C MET A 40 13.05 -6.82 14.19
N LYS A 41 12.05 -7.70 14.27
CA LYS A 41 12.04 -8.81 15.26
C LYS A 41 13.21 -9.80 15.06
N LEU A 42 13.74 -9.90 13.85
CA LEU A 42 14.93 -10.69 13.54
C LEU A 42 16.25 -9.91 13.74
N GLY A 43 16.20 -8.67 14.22
CA GLY A 43 17.39 -7.83 14.44
C GLY A 43 18.05 -7.29 13.17
N LYS A 44 17.36 -7.34 12.03
CA LYS A 44 17.87 -6.84 10.73
C LYS A 44 17.55 -5.36 10.48
N VAL A 45 16.57 -4.82 11.19
CA VAL A 45 16.10 -3.43 11.10
C VAL A 45 16.03 -2.89 12.53
N SER A 46 16.46 -1.66 12.77
CA SER A 46 16.38 -1.07 14.10
C SER A 46 14.93 -0.71 14.46
N GLU A 47 14.61 -0.63 15.75
CA GLU A 47 13.27 -0.20 16.19
C GLU A 47 12.93 1.20 15.69
N LYS A 48 13.92 2.10 15.68
CA LYS A 48 13.77 3.46 15.16
C LYS A 48 13.40 3.48 13.66
N ASP A 49 14.09 2.68 12.84
CA ASP A 49 13.80 2.62 11.41
C ASP A 49 12.40 2.03 11.16
N TYR A 50 11.98 1.03 11.95
CA TYR A 50 10.63 0.51 11.86
C TYR A 50 9.57 1.56 12.24
N GLU A 51 9.78 2.35 13.30
CA GLU A 51 8.87 3.43 13.67
C GLU A 51 8.71 4.49 12.58
N GLU A 52 9.78 4.79 11.85
CA GLU A 52 9.74 5.70 10.69
C GLU A 52 8.87 5.11 9.58
N ILE A 53 9.03 3.81 9.27
CA ILE A 53 8.19 3.12 8.29
C ILE A 53 6.73 3.07 8.73
N GLU A 54 6.45 2.76 10.00
CA GLU A 54 5.09 2.71 10.53
C GLU A 54 4.37 4.06 10.41
N LYS A 55 5.10 5.17 10.57
CA LYS A 55 4.54 6.52 10.39
C LYS A 55 4.14 6.79 8.95
N ILE A 56 4.91 6.32 7.97
CA ILE A 56 4.68 6.59 6.54
C ILE A 56 3.79 5.57 5.83
N ALA A 57 3.66 4.34 6.34
CA ALA A 57 2.90 3.25 5.73
C ALA A 57 1.38 3.43 5.87
N LYS A 58 0.88 4.55 5.33
CA LYS A 58 -0.50 5.01 5.38
C LYS A 58 -0.92 5.50 3.99
N PRO A 59 -2.13 5.17 3.50
CA PRO A 59 -2.61 5.58 2.18
C PRO A 59 -2.59 7.10 1.93
N GLU A 60 -2.66 7.90 2.98
CA GLU A 60 -2.63 9.38 2.93
C GLU A 60 -1.22 9.93 2.70
N ILE A 61 -0.17 9.16 3.04
CA ILE A 61 1.23 9.57 2.91
C ILE A 61 1.87 8.93 1.67
N VAL A 62 1.76 7.60 1.55
CA VAL A 62 2.13 6.86 0.35
C VAL A 62 0.87 6.68 -0.46
N THR A 63 0.63 7.56 -1.43
CA THR A 63 -0.65 7.63 -2.15
C THR A 63 -0.68 6.66 -3.33
N SER A 64 -1.85 6.08 -3.61
CA SER A 64 -2.05 5.19 -4.76
C SER A 64 -1.78 5.87 -6.09
N GLN A 65 -2.04 7.18 -6.18
CA GLN A 65 -1.72 8.01 -7.34
C GLN A 65 -0.21 8.03 -7.61
N ARG A 66 0.62 8.25 -6.57
CA ARG A 66 2.09 8.26 -6.74
C ARG A 66 2.62 6.88 -7.13
N VAL A 67 2.06 5.81 -6.57
CA VAL A 67 2.40 4.44 -6.98
C VAL A 67 2.11 4.22 -8.46
N LYS A 68 0.96 4.67 -8.97
CA LYS A 68 0.61 4.53 -10.39
C LYS A 68 1.53 5.32 -11.33
N GLU A 69 2.00 6.49 -10.91
CA GLU A 69 2.99 7.27 -11.66
C GLU A 69 4.31 6.48 -11.81
N ILE A 70 4.81 5.92 -10.72
CA ILE A 70 6.03 5.09 -10.75
C ILE A 70 5.80 3.78 -11.51
N GLU A 71 4.61 3.19 -11.41
CA GLU A 71 4.23 1.99 -12.17
C GLU A 71 4.22 2.25 -13.68
N ALA A 72 3.80 3.45 -14.11
CA ALA A 72 3.81 3.82 -15.52
C ALA A 72 5.22 3.74 -16.13
N GLU A 73 6.26 4.01 -15.34
CA GLU A 73 7.66 3.91 -15.73
C GLU A 73 8.21 2.49 -15.54
N THR A 74 7.96 1.87 -14.38
CA THR A 74 8.55 0.58 -14.00
C THR A 74 7.85 -0.63 -14.60
N LYS A 75 6.59 -0.48 -15.01
CA LYS A 75 5.68 -1.56 -15.45
C LYS A 75 5.56 -2.71 -14.43
N HIS A 76 5.72 -2.39 -13.14
CA HIS A 76 5.65 -3.36 -12.05
C HIS A 76 5.07 -2.71 -10.79
N ASP A 77 3.85 -3.10 -10.43
CA ASP A 77 3.06 -2.53 -9.34
C ASP A 77 3.72 -2.63 -7.95
N ILE A 78 4.24 -3.80 -7.56
CA ILE A 78 4.89 -3.98 -6.25
C ILE A 78 6.20 -3.19 -6.17
N MET A 79 7.00 -3.18 -7.25
CA MET A 79 8.22 -2.35 -7.29
C MET A 79 7.89 -0.85 -7.22
N ALA A 80 6.78 -0.43 -7.84
CA ALA A 80 6.33 0.95 -7.75
C ALA A 80 5.90 1.32 -6.32
N LEU A 81 5.23 0.41 -5.62
CA LEU A 81 4.85 0.59 -4.21
C LEU A 81 6.09 0.74 -3.31
N THR A 82 7.05 -0.17 -3.42
CA THR A 82 8.25 -0.12 -2.57
C THR A 82 9.09 1.12 -2.84
N LYS A 83 9.18 1.57 -4.10
CA LYS A 83 9.78 2.87 -4.45
C LYS A 83 9.02 4.06 -3.86
N ALA A 84 7.68 4.06 -3.93
CA ALA A 84 6.87 5.12 -3.33
C ALA A 84 7.03 5.20 -1.81
N MET A 85 7.18 4.04 -1.14
CA MET A 85 7.51 3.98 0.28
C MET A 85 8.92 4.52 0.54
N ALA A 86 9.91 4.14 -0.26
CA ALA A 86 11.29 4.62 -0.13
C ALA A 86 11.39 6.15 -0.28
N GLU A 87 10.66 6.75 -1.23
CA GLU A 87 10.59 8.22 -1.39
C GLU A 87 10.11 8.95 -0.12
N LYS A 88 9.33 8.29 0.74
CA LYS A 88 8.83 8.87 1.99
C LYS A 88 9.69 8.55 3.21
N ALA A 89 10.50 7.50 3.13
CA ALA A 89 11.37 7.07 4.22
C ALA A 89 12.62 7.94 4.35
N GLY A 90 13.12 8.53 3.24
CA GLY A 90 14.32 9.38 3.21
C GLY A 90 15.45 8.73 2.44
#